data_AF-A0A969IGD5-F1
#
_entry.id   AF-A0A969IGD5-F1
#
_cell.length_a   1.000
_cell.length_b   1.000
_cell.length_c   1.000
_cell.angle_alpha   90.00
_cell.angle_beta   90.00
_cell.angle_gamma   90.00
#
_symmetry.space_group_name_H-M   'P 1'
#
loop_
_entity.id
_entity.type
_entity.pdbx_description
1 polymer ?
#
loop_
_entity_poly.entity_id
_entity_poly.type
_entity_poly.pdbx_seq_one_letter_code
_entity_poly.pdbx_strand_id
1 'polypeptide(L)'
;MTRVAIITHKFDKFLRRSYLLGSILKEVEQAGIEVEVTHGHRSFAKADLAILHVDATVVDPEYTALARRYPRTINLGIRNIRKSLISGAALSRGESWDGPVIVKTELNARARLNSITTRSPPCAASRRRIRR
;
A
#
# COMPACT_ATOMS: atom_id res chain seq x y z
N MET A 1 14.38 -10.83 26.04
CA MET A 1 14.86 -10.62 24.66
C MET A 1 13.82 -9.80 23.93
N THR A 2 14.25 -8.87 23.08
CA THR A 2 13.36 -7.99 22.33
C THR A 2 12.76 -8.76 21.15
N ARG A 3 11.45 -8.62 20.91
CA ARG A 3 10.75 -9.32 19.83
C ARG A 3 9.89 -8.38 19.00
N VAL A 4 9.85 -8.62 17.70
CA VAL A 4 9.01 -7.91 16.72
C VAL A 4 8.03 -8.88 16.07
N ALA A 5 6.74 -8.55 16.08
CA ALA A 5 5.72 -9.30 15.36
C ALA A 5 5.42 -8.66 14.00
N ILE A 6 5.34 -9.48 12.95
CA ILE A 6 4.94 -9.07 11.60
C ILE A 6 3.53 -9.63 11.37
N ILE A 7 2.56 -8.74 11.22
CA ILE A 7 1.16 -9.11 11.01
C ILE A 7 0.88 -9.15 9.52
N THR A 8 0.69 -10.36 8.98
CA THR A 8 0.47 -10.58 7.54
C THR A 8 -0.91 -11.11 7.23
N HIS A 9 -1.37 -10.93 5.98
CA HIS A 9 -2.65 -11.47 5.56
C HIS A 9 -2.67 -13.00 5.66
N LYS A 10 -3.82 -13.62 5.96
CA LYS A 10 -3.94 -15.09 6.13
C LYS A 10 -3.58 -15.93 4.89
N PHE A 11 -3.53 -15.27 3.73
CA PHE A 11 -3.18 -15.89 2.44
C PHE A 11 -1.86 -15.37 1.89
N ASP A 12 -1.15 -14.51 2.64
CA ASP A 12 0.15 -14.03 2.20
C ASP A 12 1.19 -15.14 2.33
N LYS A 13 2.16 -15.11 1.41
CA LYS A 13 3.35 -15.97 1.45
C LYS A 13 4.55 -15.08 1.73
N PHE A 14 4.48 -14.32 2.82
CA PHE A 14 5.42 -13.24 3.15
C PHE A 14 6.88 -13.66 3.01
N LEU A 15 7.25 -14.79 3.62
CA LEU A 15 8.63 -15.33 3.58
C LEU A 15 9.10 -15.77 2.18
N ARG A 16 8.18 -16.02 1.25
CA ARG A 16 8.50 -16.41 -0.13
C ARG A 16 8.50 -15.22 -1.10
N ARG A 17 8.10 -14.04 -0.64
CA ARG A 17 8.04 -12.82 -1.45
C ARG A 17 9.28 -11.96 -1.21
N SER A 18 9.76 -11.32 -2.28
CA SER A 18 10.91 -10.42 -2.22
C SER A 18 10.51 -9.03 -1.75
N TYR A 19 9.89 -8.92 -0.57
CA TYR A 19 9.62 -7.63 0.05
C TYR A 19 10.92 -7.04 0.61
N LEU A 20 11.14 -5.74 0.43
CA LEU A 20 12.22 -5.01 1.10
C LEU A 20 12.20 -5.23 2.62
N LEU A 21 11.00 -5.30 3.21
CA LEU A 21 10.81 -5.59 4.62
C LEU A 21 11.49 -6.92 5.02
N GLY A 22 11.43 -7.95 4.17
CA GLY A 22 12.12 -9.21 4.41
C GLY A 22 13.63 -9.06 4.53
N SER A 23 14.25 -8.20 3.71
CA SER A 23 15.69 -7.90 3.83
C SER A 23 16.01 -7.13 5.11
N ILE A 24 15.17 -6.17 5.49
CA ILE A 24 15.34 -5.42 6.75
C ILE A 24 15.24 -6.36 7.95
N LEU A 25 14.30 -7.31 7.94
CA LEU A 25 14.12 -8.24 9.05
C LEU A 25 15.31 -9.17 9.26
N LYS A 26 16.04 -9.52 8.20
CA LYS A 26 17.29 -10.30 8.36
C LYS A 26 18.34 -9.54 9.16
N GLU A 27 18.49 -8.24 8.93
CA GLU A 27 19.40 -7.39 9.70
C GLU A 27 18.92 -7.25 11.15
N VAL A 28 17.60 -7.16 11.37
CA VAL A 28 17.00 -7.14 12.71
C VAL A 28 17.30 -8.43 13.48
N GLU A 29 17.17 -9.59 12.83
CA GLU A 29 17.51 -10.89 13.42
C GLU A 29 19.02 -11.00 13.71
N GLN A 30 19.88 -10.52 12.80
CA GLN A 30 21.34 -10.48 13.02
C GLN A 30 21.75 -9.58 14.17
N ALA A 31 20.96 -8.55 14.47
CA ALA A 31 21.14 -7.70 15.65
C ALA A 31 20.64 -8.35 16.97
N GLY A 32 20.18 -9.61 16.92
CA GLY A 32 19.73 -10.36 18.10
C GLY A 32 18.29 -10.08 18.52
N ILE A 33 17.47 -9.48 17.64
CA ILE A 33 16.04 -9.24 17.88
C ILE A 33 15.24 -10.37 17.24
N GLU A 34 14.35 -10.98 18.02
CA GLU A 34 13.50 -12.06 17.50
C GLU A 34 12.40 -11.52 16.57
N VAL A 35 12.17 -12.21 15.46
CA VAL A 35 11.10 -11.86 14.51
C VAL A 35 10.07 -12.98 14.47
N GLU A 36 8.79 -12.62 14.64
CA GLU A 36 7.67 -13.55 14.56
C GLU A 36 6.70 -13.13 13.45
N VAL A 37 6.50 -13.99 12.44
CA VAL A 37 5.54 -13.71 11.37
C VAL A 37 4.20 -14.38 11.67
N THR A 38 3.22 -13.58 12.08
CA THR A 38 1.84 -14.04 12.26
C THR A 38 1.10 -14.08 10.92
N HIS A 39 0.29 -15.12 10.73
CA HIS A 39 -0.54 -15.30 9.54
C HIS A 39 -2.02 -15.12 9.91
N GLY A 40 -2.64 -14.05 9.43
CA GLY A 40 -4.02 -13.72 9.78
C GLY A 40 -4.15 -12.88 11.06
N HIS A 41 -5.40 -12.64 11.47
CA HIS A 41 -5.73 -11.79 12.62
C HIS A 41 -6.12 -12.58 13.89
N ARG A 42 -6.11 -13.92 13.83
CA ARG A 42 -6.53 -14.79 14.94
C ARG A 42 -5.39 -15.24 15.84
N SER A 43 -4.17 -15.31 15.30
CA SER A 43 -2.99 -15.66 16.09
C SER A 43 -2.38 -14.40 16.70
N PHE A 44 -2.12 -14.43 18.00
CA PHE A 44 -1.41 -13.38 18.71
C PHE A 44 -0.13 -13.97 19.31
N ALA A 45 1.00 -13.42 18.90
CA ALA A 45 2.28 -13.68 19.53
C ALA A 45 2.71 -12.45 20.32
N LYS A 46 3.10 -12.64 21.58
CA LYS A 46 3.61 -11.55 22.42
C LYS A 46 4.91 -11.00 21.83
N ALA A 47 4.97 -9.69 21.63
CA ALA A 47 6.12 -8.96 21.11
C ALA A 47 6.12 -7.51 21.65
N ASP A 48 7.28 -6.86 21.61
CA ASP A 48 7.46 -5.48 22.10
C ASP A 48 7.02 -4.45 21.05
N LEU A 49 7.07 -4.84 19.78
CA LEU A 49 6.68 -4.05 18.61
C LEU A 49 5.93 -4.92 17.61
N ALA A 50 4.91 -4.38 16.97
CA ALA A 50 4.31 -4.97 15.78
C ALA A 50 4.52 -4.11 14.54
N ILE A 51 4.60 -4.76 13.38
CA ILE A 51 4.52 -4.13 12.07
C ILE A 51 3.27 -4.68 11.37
N LEU A 52 2.31 -3.79 11.12
CA LEU A 52 1.12 -4.14 10.34
C LEU A 52 1.49 -4.17 8.85
N HIS A 53 1.67 -5.36 8.30
CA HIS A 53 2.06 -5.59 6.90
C HIS A 53 1.05 -6.50 6.20
N VAL A 54 -0.15 -5.98 5.98
CA VAL A 54 -1.21 -6.68 5.27
C VAL A 54 -1.20 -6.22 3.81
N ASP A 55 -0.88 -7.12 2.88
CA ASP A 55 -0.93 -6.85 1.42
C ASP A 55 -2.38 -6.72 0.92
N ALA A 56 -3.00 -5.60 1.26
CA ALA A 56 -4.36 -5.23 0.91
C ALA A 56 -4.49 -3.72 0.70
N THR A 57 -5.32 -3.31 -0.27
CA THR A 57 -5.62 -1.89 -0.49
C THR A 57 -6.43 -1.29 0.66
N VAL A 58 -7.38 -2.06 1.19
CA VAL A 58 -8.17 -1.71 2.37
C VAL A 58 -7.94 -2.81 3.39
N VAL A 59 -7.48 -2.43 4.58
CA VAL A 59 -7.15 -3.36 5.66
C VAL A 59 -8.44 -3.70 6.42
N ASP A 60 -8.73 -5.00 6.53
CA ASP A 60 -9.84 -5.49 7.35
C ASP A 60 -9.64 -5.04 8.82
N PRO A 61 -10.66 -4.41 9.46
CA PRO A 61 -10.58 -3.92 10.83
C PRO A 61 -10.05 -4.94 11.85
N GLU A 62 -10.28 -6.23 11.65
CA GLU A 62 -9.80 -7.32 12.52
C GLU A 62 -8.28 -7.33 12.66
N TYR A 63 -7.55 -7.00 11.58
CA TYR A 63 -6.09 -6.89 11.64
C TYR A 63 -5.66 -5.68 12.47
N THR A 64 -6.38 -4.56 12.37
CA THR A 64 -6.10 -3.39 13.21
C THR A 64 -6.46 -3.63 14.66
N ALA A 65 -7.47 -4.46 14.95
CA ALA A 65 -7.82 -4.87 16.30
C ALA A 65 -6.73 -5.74 16.91
N LEU A 66 -6.21 -6.74 16.18
CA LEU A 66 -5.04 -7.51 16.60
C LEU A 66 -3.83 -6.60 16.85
N ALA A 67 -3.53 -5.70 15.91
CA ALA A 67 -2.36 -4.85 15.97
C ALA A 67 -2.39 -3.83 17.13
N ARG A 68 -3.57 -3.47 17.64
CA ARG A 68 -3.72 -2.62 18.85
C ARG A 68 -3.35 -3.32 20.16
N ARG A 69 -3.25 -4.65 20.16
CA ARG A 69 -2.88 -5.41 21.36
C ARG A 69 -1.39 -5.31 21.70
N TYR A 70 -0.58 -4.83 20.76
CA TYR A 70 0.85 -4.68 20.93
C TYR A 70 1.17 -3.33 21.59
N PRO A 71 2.25 -3.22 22.40
CA PRO A 71 2.63 -1.96 23.05
C PRO A 71 2.86 -0.82 22.05
N ARG A 72 3.44 -1.14 20.88
CA ARG A 72 3.69 -0.21 19.78
C ARG A 72 3.46 -0.92 18.46
N THR A 73 2.93 -0.19 17.48
CA THR A 73 2.61 -0.74 16.16
C THR A 73 2.94 0.25 15.04
N ILE A 74 3.79 -0.17 14.11
CA ILE A 74 4.07 0.54 12.86
C ILE A 74 2.92 0.26 11.86
N ASN A 75 2.54 1.29 11.10
CA ASN A 75 1.47 1.29 10.09
C ASN A 75 0.04 1.10 10.61
N LEU A 76 -0.22 1.23 11.92
CA LEU A 76 -1.56 1.03 12.48
C LEU A 76 -2.64 1.95 11.86
N GLY A 77 -2.27 3.21 11.54
CA GLY A 77 -3.16 4.18 10.91
C GLY A 77 -3.37 3.98 9.40
N ILE A 78 -2.58 3.10 8.77
CA ILE A 78 -2.60 2.88 7.32
C ILE A 78 -3.67 1.84 6.98
N ARG A 79 -4.93 2.28 6.99
CA ARG A 79 -6.10 1.39 6.83
C ARG A 79 -6.62 1.34 5.40
N ASN A 80 -6.35 2.36 4.60
CA ASN A 80 -6.81 2.47 3.23
C ASN A 80 -5.77 3.23 2.40
N ILE A 81 -5.22 2.55 1.40
CA ILE A 81 -4.16 3.07 0.52
C ILE A 81 -4.61 3.10 -0.94
N ARG A 82 -5.92 3.29 -1.17
CA ARG A 82 -6.46 3.59 -2.49
C ARG A 82 -5.74 4.77 -3.13
N LYS A 83 -5.45 4.67 -4.42
CA LYS A 83 -4.61 5.66 -5.13
C LYS A 83 -5.19 7.07 -5.07
N SER A 84 -6.51 7.22 -5.20
CA SER A 84 -7.17 8.52 -5.06
C SER A 84 -7.01 9.17 -3.68
N LEU A 85 -6.83 8.38 -2.62
CA LEU A 85 -6.75 8.89 -1.25
C LEU A 85 -5.32 9.28 -0.83
N ILE A 86 -4.31 8.57 -1.34
CA ILE A 86 -2.93 8.75 -0.89
C ILE A 86 -2.02 9.46 -1.89
N SER A 87 -2.41 9.53 -3.16
CA SER A 87 -1.56 10.10 -4.21
C SER A 87 -1.82 11.60 -4.34
N GLY A 88 -0.85 12.42 -3.93
CA GLY A 88 -0.88 13.87 -4.17
C GLY A 88 -0.74 14.26 -5.65
N ALA A 89 -0.36 13.32 -6.53
CA ALA A 89 -0.24 13.52 -7.97
C ALA A 89 -1.50 13.12 -8.76
N ALA A 90 -2.63 12.88 -8.07
CA ALA A 90 -3.88 12.53 -8.73
C ALA A 90 -4.53 13.78 -9.35
N LEU A 91 -4.75 13.75 -10.67
CA LEU A 91 -5.43 14.84 -11.36
C LEU A 91 -6.93 14.85 -11.04
N SER A 92 -7.45 16.01 -10.67
CA SER A 92 -8.87 16.24 -10.44
C SER A 92 -9.62 16.51 -11.74
N ARG A 93 -10.95 16.38 -11.70
CA ARG A 93 -11.80 16.76 -12.84
C ARG A 93 -11.63 18.25 -13.12
N GLY A 94 -11.25 18.58 -14.35
CA GLY A 94 -11.04 19.97 -14.80
C GLY A 94 -9.63 20.49 -14.56
N GLU A 95 -8.77 19.73 -13.90
CA GLU A 95 -7.35 20.07 -13.75
C GLU A 95 -6.60 19.84 -15.06
N SER A 96 -5.81 20.83 -15.46
CA SER A 96 -4.99 20.78 -16.68
C SER A 96 -3.62 20.18 -16.39
N TRP A 97 -3.21 19.22 -17.22
CA TRP A 97 -1.86 18.68 -17.24
C TRP A 97 -1.49 18.33 -18.68
N ASP A 98 -0.41 18.94 -19.17
CA ASP A 98 0.04 18.80 -20.57
C ASP A 98 1.14 17.74 -20.75
N GLY A 99 1.61 17.15 -19.65
CA GLY A 99 2.61 16.09 -19.67
C GLY A 99 2.01 14.68 -19.82
N PRO A 100 2.86 13.65 -19.98
CA PRO A 100 2.43 12.26 -19.92
C PRO A 100 1.76 11.93 -18.58
N VAL A 101 0.83 10.96 -18.60
CA VAL A 101 0.13 10.48 -17.40
C VAL A 101 0.28 8.97 -17.26
N ILE A 102 0.31 8.49 -16.02
CA ILE A 102 0.22 7.08 -15.69
C ILE A 102 -1.18 6.80 -15.19
N VAL A 103 -1.90 5.92 -15.88
CA VAL A 103 -3.20 5.45 -15.40
C VAL A 103 -2.97 4.28 -14.44
N LYS A 104 -3.24 4.51 -13.16
CA LYS A 104 -3.32 3.47 -12.14
C LYS A 104 -4.79 3.19 -11.82
N THR A 105 -5.11 1.92 -11.61
CA THR A 105 -6.41 1.59 -11.02
C THR A 105 -6.46 2.05 -9.57
N GLU A 106 -7.66 2.09 -9.01
CA GLU A 106 -7.86 2.54 -7.64
C GLU A 106 -7.20 1.62 -6.59
N LEU A 107 -6.97 0.36 -6.95
CA LEU A 107 -6.37 -0.64 -6.09
C LEU A 107 -4.84 -0.47 -6.07
N ASN A 108 -4.25 -0.46 -4.88
CA ASN A 108 -2.80 -0.51 -4.74
C ASN A 108 -2.27 -1.94 -4.76
N ALA A 109 -2.99 -2.85 -4.10
CA ALA A 109 -2.70 -4.28 -4.11
C ALA A 109 -3.57 -4.98 -5.17
N ARG A 110 -2.97 -5.95 -5.90
CA ARG A 110 -3.64 -6.81 -6.90
C ARG A 110 -4.24 -6.09 -8.12
N ALA A 111 -3.89 -4.84 -8.35
CA ALA A 111 -4.23 -4.12 -9.57
C ALA A 111 -3.54 -4.73 -10.80
N ARG A 112 -4.29 -4.96 -11.88
CA ARG A 112 -3.71 -5.06 -13.23
C ARG A 112 -3.54 -3.65 -13.79
N LEU A 113 -2.42 -3.41 -14.47
CA LEU A 113 -2.18 -2.17 -15.20
C LEU A 113 -3.15 -2.12 -16.40
N ASN A 114 -3.97 -1.08 -16.51
CA ASN A 114 -5.01 -1.05 -17.55
C ASN A 114 -4.60 -0.32 -18.84
N SER A 115 -3.48 0.42 -18.88
CA SER A 115 -2.76 0.91 -20.08
C SER A 115 -1.86 2.08 -19.69
N ILE A 116 -0.83 2.36 -20.50
CA ILE A 116 -0.17 3.67 -20.54
C ILE A 116 -0.88 4.45 -21.63
N THR A 117 -1.53 5.56 -21.28
CA THR A 117 -2.14 6.46 -22.27
C THR A 117 -1.35 7.76 -22.27
N THR A 118 -0.53 7.98 -23.30
CA THR A 118 -0.03 9.32 -23.61
C THR A 118 -1.21 10.13 -24.15
N ARG A 119 -1.74 11.07 -23.37
CA ARG A 119 -2.57 12.14 -23.97
C ARG A 119 -1.62 12.98 -24.80
N SER A 120 -1.74 12.91 -26.13
CA SER A 120 -1.23 13.98 -26.98
C SER A 120 -1.93 15.29 -26.58
N PRO A 121 -1.24 16.44 -26.58
CA PRO A 121 -1.86 17.71 -26.23
C PRO A 121 -3.04 17.97 -27.17
N PRO A 122 -4.10 18.67 -26.71
CA PRO A 122 -5.19 19.06 -27.60
C PRO A 122 -4.59 19.92 -28.72
N CYS A 123 -4.56 19.37 -29.93
CA CYS A 123 -4.17 20.11 -31.12
C CYS A 123 -5.07 21.34 -31.23
N ALA A 124 -4.46 22.53 -31.16
CA ALA A 124 -5.14 23.81 -31.28
C ALA A 124 -5.69 23.99 -32.70
N ALA A 125 -6.80 23.34 -33.02
CA ALA A 125 -7.43 23.46 -34.34
C ALA A 125 -8.93 23.10 -34.33
N SER A 126 -9.76 23.96 -33.73
CA SER A 126 -11.17 24.10 -34.18
C SER A 126 -11.86 25.36 -33.60
N ARG A 127 -11.31 26.55 -33.83
CA ARG A 127 -12.17 27.74 -33.93
C ARG A 127 -12.78 27.79 -35.33
N ARG A 128 -13.88 27.05 -35.56
CA ARG A 128 -14.82 27.40 -36.63
C ARG A 128 -16.11 27.89 -35.99
N ARG A 129 -16.35 29.18 -36.21
CA ARG A 129 -17.61 29.90 -35.99
C ARG A 129 -18.78 29.06 -36.49
N ILE A 130 -19.78 28.86 -35.65
CA ILE A 130 -21.15 28.75 -36.13
C ILE A 130 -21.80 30.09 -35.83
N ARG A 131 -21.85 30.95 -36.86
CA ARG A 131 -22.80 32.04 -36.96
C ARG A 131 -24.00 31.49 -37.73
N ARG A 132 -25.13 31.33 -37.04
CA ARG A 132 -26.49 31.78 -37.38
C ARG A 132 -27.47 31.03 -36.51
#